data_AF-A0A4Y2G1J4-F1
#
_entry.id   AF-A0A4Y2G1J4-F1
#
_cell.length_a   1.000
_cell.length_b   1.000
_cell.length_c   1.000
_cell.angle_alpha   90.00
_cell.angle_beta   90.00
_cell.angle_gamma   90.00
#
_symmetry.space_group_name_H-M   'P 1'
#
loop_
_entity.id
_entity.type
_entity.pdbx_description
1 polymer ?
#
loop_
_entity_poly.entity_id
_entity_poly.type
_entity_poly.pdbx_seq_one_letter_code
_entity_poly.pdbx_strand_id
1 'polypeptide(L)'
;MLGFMMTTMFLSMWISNTATTAMMVPIVDAVLDELEKEEKKTLKSDGSAISMITIRSNMSTTLWTPESDKNHYKINMQLSNSSSSGTKKDYRHLRDSLLLSIAYAANCGGTGTVIGSGPNLVFKGLVEELYPESNELTFASWLIYNAPVMVICVFLCWIGLQFFYQPCCPKEDSKTESAARNAVLKSYQELGSITFHEAAVALLFLLVVLLWFLRDPQFVDGWSTFMTNGK
;
A
#
# COMPACT_ATOMS: atom_id res chain seq x y z
N MET A 1 -1.61 1.34 -5.54
CA MET A 1 -2.18 0.07 -5.02
C MET A 1 -1.22 -1.09 -5.13
N LEU A 2 -0.74 -1.45 -6.33
CA LEU A 2 0.15 -2.62 -6.52
C LEU A 2 1.37 -2.62 -5.59
N GLY A 3 2.07 -1.49 -5.43
CA GLY A 3 3.21 -1.39 -4.50
C GLY A 3 2.85 -1.74 -3.05
N PHE A 4 1.73 -1.22 -2.53
CA PHE A 4 1.22 -1.58 -1.20
C PHE A 4 0.86 -3.05 -1.09
N MET A 5 0.22 -3.63 -2.12
CA MET A 5 -0.14 -5.04 -2.14
C MET A 5 1.10 -5.94 -2.14
N MET A 6 2.12 -5.62 -2.94
CA MET A 6 3.36 -6.41 -3.00
C MET A 6 4.14 -6.36 -1.69
N THR A 7 4.28 -5.19 -1.07
CA THR A 7 4.94 -5.07 0.25
C THR A 7 4.15 -5.81 1.32
N THR A 8 2.83 -5.70 1.32
CA THR A 8 1.96 -6.40 2.29
C THR A 8 2.03 -7.91 2.12
N MET A 9 1.97 -8.40 0.87
CA MET A 9 2.12 -9.82 0.54
C MET A 9 3.46 -10.36 1.07
N PHE A 10 4.55 -9.64 0.82
CA PHE A 10 5.86 -10.04 1.29
C PHE A 10 5.96 -10.10 2.82
N LEU A 11 5.44 -9.09 3.53
CA LEU A 11 5.44 -9.11 5.00
C LEU A 11 4.57 -10.26 5.56
N SER A 12 3.40 -10.49 4.95
CA SER A 12 2.47 -11.55 5.39
C SER A 12 2.97 -12.97 5.12
N MET A 13 4.02 -13.12 4.31
CA MET A 13 4.72 -14.39 4.13
C MET A 13 5.49 -14.80 5.41
N TRP A 14 5.83 -13.86 6.28
CA TRP A 14 6.67 -14.12 7.46
C TRP A 14 5.96 -13.81 8.77
N ILE A 15 5.01 -12.90 8.72
CA ILE A 15 4.24 -12.39 9.85
C ILE A 15 2.78 -12.79 9.65
N SER A 16 2.05 -13.03 10.74
CA SER A 16 0.63 -13.39 10.66
C SER A 16 -0.20 -12.30 9.96
N ASN A 17 -1.20 -12.71 9.16
CA ASN A 17 -2.04 -11.81 8.37
C ASN A 17 -2.64 -10.65 9.18
N THR A 18 -3.08 -10.94 10.42
CA THR A 18 -3.64 -9.92 11.32
C THR A 18 -2.61 -8.89 11.74
N ALA A 19 -1.39 -9.31 12.10
CA ALA A 19 -0.33 -8.40 12.49
C ALA A 19 0.15 -7.56 11.30
N THR A 20 0.32 -8.17 10.12
CA THR A 20 0.68 -7.45 8.89
C THR A 20 -0.35 -6.37 8.55
N THR A 21 -1.64 -6.71 8.62
CA THR A 21 -2.72 -5.74 8.37
C THR A 21 -2.68 -4.62 9.40
N ALA A 22 -2.55 -4.94 10.69
CA ALA A 22 -2.50 -3.95 11.77
C ALA A 22 -1.31 -2.99 11.64
N MET A 23 -0.16 -3.46 11.13
CA MET A 23 1.02 -2.62 10.85
C MET A 23 0.82 -1.72 9.62
N MET A 24 0.16 -2.23 8.58
CA MET A 24 -0.02 -1.50 7.32
C MET A 24 -1.11 -0.43 7.37
N VAL A 25 -2.18 -0.63 8.15
CA VAL A 25 -3.27 0.35 8.30
C VAL A 25 -2.78 1.76 8.67
N PRO A 26 -2.00 1.98 9.76
CA PRO A 26 -1.55 3.32 10.11
C PRO A 26 -0.60 3.94 9.07
N ILE A 27 0.19 3.12 8.36
CA ILE A 27 1.06 3.59 7.27
C ILE A 27 0.21 4.14 6.12
N VAL A 28 -0.86 3.43 5.77
CA VAL A 28 -1.76 3.82 4.68
C VAL A 28 -2.55 5.06 5.06
N ASP A 29 -3.04 5.13 6.29
CA ASP A 29 -3.72 6.33 6.79
C ASP A 29 -2.79 7.55 6.76
N ALA A 30 -1.52 7.41 7.19
CA ALA A 30 -0.54 8.48 7.13
C ALA A 30 -0.25 8.96 5.69
N VAL A 31 -0.14 8.04 4.73
CA VAL A 31 0.07 8.37 3.32
C VAL A 31 -1.17 9.03 2.72
N LEU A 32 -2.37 8.54 3.03
CA LEU A 32 -3.63 9.11 2.59
C LEU A 32 -3.84 10.53 3.12
N ASP A 33 -3.49 10.77 4.39
CA ASP A 33 -3.55 12.10 4.99
C ASP A 33 -2.60 13.09 4.33
N GLU A 34 -1.39 12.65 3.94
CA GLU A 34 -0.45 13.50 3.20
C GLU A 34 -0.96 13.78 1.78
N LEU A 35 -1.56 12.79 1.11
CA LEU A 35 -2.21 12.98 -0.19
C LEU A 35 -3.37 13.99 -0.14
N GLU A 36 -4.19 13.96 0.91
CA GLU A 36 -5.28 14.92 1.10
C GLU A 36 -4.75 16.33 1.38
N LYS A 37 -3.64 16.45 2.13
CA LYS A 37 -2.97 17.74 2.37
C LYS A 37 -2.39 18.34 1.09
N GLU A 38 -1.70 17.55 0.28
CA GLU A 38 -1.09 18.01 -0.96
C GLU A 38 -2.15 18.47 -1.97
N GLU A 39 -3.29 17.76 -2.08
CA GLU A 39 -4.39 18.20 -2.96
C GLU A 39 -5.06 19.48 -2.44
N LYS A 40 -5.26 19.63 -1.12
CA LYS A 40 -5.76 20.89 -0.55
C LYS A 40 -4.80 22.06 -0.80
N LYS A 41 -3.48 21.83 -0.83
CA LYS A 41 -2.48 22.87 -1.16
C LYS A 41 -2.55 23.26 -2.64
N THR A 42 -2.64 22.30 -3.56
CA THR A 42 -2.75 22.58 -5.00
C THR A 42 -4.04 23.30 -5.33
N LEU A 43 -5.17 22.90 -4.75
CA LEU A 43 -6.47 23.59 -4.90
C LEU A 43 -6.42 25.05 -4.41
N LYS A 44 -5.74 25.33 -3.30
CA LYS A 44 -5.55 26.71 -2.80
C LYS A 44 -4.63 27.53 -3.70
N SER A 45 -3.57 26.93 -4.24
CA SER A 45 -2.63 27.60 -5.15
C SER A 45 -3.31 28.00 -6.46
N ASP A 46 -4.06 27.10 -7.10
CA ASP A 46 -4.80 27.40 -8.33
C ASP A 46 -5.93 28.41 -8.07
N GLY A 47 -6.62 28.32 -6.92
CA GLY A 47 -7.61 29.33 -6.50
C GLY A 47 -7.02 30.72 -6.26
N SER A 48 -5.80 30.81 -5.74
CA SER A 48 -5.07 32.07 -5.57
C SER A 48 -4.57 32.63 -6.91
N ALA A 49 -4.10 31.78 -7.82
CA ALA A 49 -3.70 32.17 -9.16
C ALA A 49 -4.89 32.68 -9.98
N ILE A 50 -6.04 32.00 -9.93
CA ILE A 50 -7.29 32.46 -10.56
C ILE A 50 -7.76 33.76 -9.90
N SER A 51 -7.70 33.89 -8.57
CA SER A 51 -8.04 35.14 -7.88
C SER A 51 -7.10 36.29 -8.28
N MET A 52 -5.80 36.03 -8.49
CA MET A 52 -4.84 37.00 -9.02
C MET A 52 -5.12 37.36 -10.47
N ILE A 53 -5.46 36.39 -11.32
CA ILE A 53 -5.84 36.63 -12.72
C ILE A 53 -7.12 37.48 -12.77
N THR A 54 -8.10 37.20 -11.92
CA THR A 54 -9.31 38.03 -11.77
C THR A 54 -8.95 39.42 -11.25
N ILE A 55 -8.13 39.58 -10.22
CA ILE A 55 -7.68 40.92 -9.76
C ILE A 55 -6.94 41.66 -10.87
N ARG A 56 -6.12 40.98 -11.67
CA ARG A 56 -5.38 41.58 -12.79
C ARG A 56 -6.26 41.96 -13.97
N SER A 57 -7.30 41.17 -14.29
CA SER A 57 -8.28 41.55 -15.32
C SER A 57 -9.15 42.74 -14.90
N ASN A 58 -9.28 42.97 -13.59
CA ASN A 58 -10.01 44.10 -13.04
C ASN A 58 -9.13 45.37 -12.96
N MET A 59 -7.83 45.23 -13.24
CA MET A 59 -6.84 46.31 -13.20
C MET A 59 -6.38 46.68 -14.61
N SER A 60 -7.34 46.96 -15.49
CA SER A 60 -7.10 47.66 -16.76
C SER A 60 -8.35 48.45 -17.15
N THR A 61 -8.17 49.78 -17.22
CA THR A 61 -9.06 50.81 -17.76
C THR A 61 -10.11 51.41 -16.80
N THR A 62 -9.64 52.19 -15.82
CA THR A 62 -10.40 53.35 -15.33
C THR A 62 -10.27 54.50 -16.33
N LEU A 63 -11.18 54.58 -17.30
CA LEU A 63 -11.50 55.81 -18.02
C LEU A 63 -12.86 56.30 -17.51
N TRP A 64 -12.83 57.50 -16.95
CA TRP A 64 -13.96 58.22 -16.35
C TRP A 64 -15.14 58.40 -17.31
N THR A 65 -16.35 58.04 -16.88
CA THR A 65 -17.62 58.66 -17.33
C THR A 65 -18.60 58.76 -16.15
N PRO A 66 -19.27 59.92 -15.94
CA PRO A 66 -20.39 60.02 -15.01
C PRO A 66 -21.70 59.72 -15.75
N GLU A 67 -22.59 58.87 -15.20
CA GLU A 67 -24.06 59.08 -15.23
C GLU A 67 -24.81 57.90 -14.54
N SER A 68 -25.80 58.25 -13.71
CA SER A 68 -27.08 57.55 -13.47
C SER A 68 -27.16 56.30 -12.56
N ASP A 69 -27.42 56.57 -11.29
CA ASP A 69 -28.63 56.14 -10.54
C ASP A 69 -29.18 54.70 -10.69
N LYS A 70 -29.06 53.90 -9.61
CA LYS A 70 -30.17 53.35 -8.79
C LYS A 70 -29.75 52.12 -7.97
N ASN A 71 -29.89 52.28 -6.64
CA ASN A 71 -30.07 51.27 -5.60
C ASN A 71 -30.07 49.78 -6.01
N HIS A 72 -28.99 49.08 -5.67
CA HIS A 72 -29.03 47.65 -5.32
C HIS A 72 -27.95 47.33 -4.29
N TYR A 73 -28.32 47.33 -3.00
CA TYR A 73 -27.54 46.63 -1.97
C TYR A 73 -27.81 45.14 -2.14
N LYS A 74 -27.08 44.47 -3.04
CA LYS A 74 -27.05 43.01 -3.07
C LYS A 74 -25.93 42.56 -2.14
N ILE A 75 -26.34 42.14 -0.94
CA ILE A 75 -25.51 41.34 -0.04
C ILE A 75 -25.01 40.15 -0.87
N ASN A 76 -23.71 40.12 -1.17
CA ASN A 76 -23.07 38.98 -1.81
C ASN A 76 -23.02 37.85 -0.79
N MET A 77 -24.09 37.06 -0.71
CA MET A 77 -24.05 35.74 -0.11
C MET A 77 -23.24 34.88 -1.07
N GLN A 78 -21.93 34.80 -0.83
CA GLN A 78 -21.03 33.91 -1.53
C GLN A 78 -21.53 32.48 -1.33
N LEU A 79 -22.07 31.90 -2.39
CA LEU A 79 -22.36 30.48 -2.51
C LEU A 79 -21.04 29.71 -2.66
N SER A 80 -20.26 29.65 -1.58
CA SER A 80 -19.14 28.75 -1.43
C SER A 80 -19.63 27.45 -0.82
N ASN A 81 -20.39 26.65 -1.58
CA ASN A 81 -20.80 25.30 -1.17
C ASN A 81 -21.22 24.48 -2.40
N SER A 82 -20.25 24.04 -3.20
CA SER A 82 -20.50 22.98 -4.21
C SER A 82 -19.24 22.22 -4.66
N SER A 83 -18.03 22.72 -4.41
CA SER A 83 -16.77 22.07 -4.79
C SER A 83 -16.16 21.12 -3.74
N SER A 84 -16.78 20.95 -2.57
CA SER A 84 -16.22 20.15 -1.45
C SER A 84 -16.82 18.74 -1.27
N SER A 85 -17.89 18.39 -2.02
CA SER A 85 -18.57 17.10 -1.87
C SER A 85 -17.99 16.01 -2.78
N GLY A 86 -17.50 16.38 -3.98
CA GLY A 86 -16.85 15.46 -4.93
C GLY A 86 -15.51 14.94 -4.44
N THR A 87 -14.60 15.85 -4.07
CA THR A 87 -13.25 15.51 -3.56
C THR A 87 -13.32 14.58 -2.34
N LYS A 88 -14.16 14.87 -1.34
CA LYS A 88 -14.32 13.99 -0.16
C LYS A 88 -14.80 12.58 -0.51
N LYS A 89 -15.62 12.42 -1.55
CA LYS A 89 -16.11 11.11 -1.99
C LYS A 89 -15.00 10.31 -2.68
N ASP A 90 -14.18 10.99 -3.49
CA ASP A 90 -13.07 10.36 -4.21
C ASP A 90 -11.97 9.86 -3.26
N TYR A 91 -11.63 10.63 -2.21
CA TYR A 91 -10.70 10.18 -1.16
C TYR A 91 -11.21 8.97 -0.38
N ARG A 92 -12.53 8.93 -0.11
CA ARG A 92 -13.12 7.79 0.59
C ARG A 92 -13.02 6.52 -0.23
N HIS A 93 -13.30 6.59 -1.54
CA HIS A 93 -13.12 5.45 -2.44
C HIS A 93 -11.66 5.02 -2.56
N LEU A 94 -10.72 5.97 -2.62
CA LEU A 94 -9.28 5.67 -2.63
C LEU A 94 -8.85 4.95 -1.34
N ARG A 95 -9.26 5.46 -0.17
CA ARG A 95 -8.97 4.84 1.13
C ARG A 95 -9.54 3.44 1.23
N ASP A 96 -10.82 3.29 0.93
CA ASP A 96 -11.52 2.01 1.02
C ASP A 96 -10.87 0.98 0.06
N SER A 97 -10.46 1.41 -1.14
CA SER A 97 -9.75 0.58 -2.10
C SER A 97 -8.35 0.16 -1.61
N LEU A 98 -7.56 1.09 -1.05
CA LEU A 98 -6.23 0.80 -0.53
C LEU A 98 -6.27 -0.13 0.69
N LEU A 99 -7.15 0.13 1.66
CA LEU A 99 -7.32 -0.72 2.83
C LEU A 99 -7.78 -2.13 2.44
N LEU A 100 -8.74 -2.23 1.51
CA LEU A 100 -9.21 -3.52 1.00
C LEU A 100 -8.09 -4.26 0.25
N SER A 101 -7.28 -3.56 -0.53
CA SER A 101 -6.14 -4.14 -1.24
C SER A 101 -5.12 -4.78 -0.30
N ILE A 102 -4.89 -4.17 0.86
CA ILE A 102 -3.96 -4.66 1.88
C ILE A 102 -4.54 -5.85 2.63
N ALA A 103 -5.83 -5.81 2.97
CA ALA A 103 -6.50 -6.95 3.61
C ALA A 103 -6.44 -8.21 2.74
N TYR A 104 -6.69 -8.08 1.44
CA TYR A 104 -6.56 -9.21 0.51
C TYR A 104 -5.11 -9.64 0.29
N ALA A 105 -4.18 -8.69 0.12
CA ALA A 105 -2.77 -9.00 -0.07
C ALA A 105 -2.16 -9.71 1.15
N ALA A 106 -2.54 -9.34 2.38
CA ALA A 106 -2.14 -10.03 3.59
C ALA A 106 -2.65 -11.49 3.59
N ASN A 107 -3.93 -11.70 3.29
CA ASN A 107 -4.51 -13.03 3.23
C ASN A 107 -3.87 -13.93 2.18
N CYS A 108 -3.60 -13.40 0.98
CA CYS A 108 -2.90 -14.13 -0.06
C CYS A 108 -1.41 -14.35 0.30
N GLY A 109 -0.73 -13.36 0.88
CA GLY A 109 0.68 -13.50 1.26
C GLY A 109 0.94 -14.61 2.27
N GLY A 110 0.00 -14.81 3.21
CA GLY A 110 0.08 -15.88 4.21
C GLY A 110 -0.01 -17.30 3.65
N THR A 111 -0.37 -17.49 2.37
CA THR A 111 -0.37 -18.84 1.75
C THR A 111 0.99 -19.24 1.18
N GLY A 112 1.91 -18.28 1.00
CA GLY A 112 3.20 -18.53 0.34
C GLY A 112 4.16 -19.39 1.14
N THR A 113 4.14 -19.32 2.48
CA THR A 113 4.98 -20.13 3.37
C THR A 113 4.15 -20.93 4.37
N VAL A 114 4.78 -21.97 4.90
CA VAL A 114 4.22 -22.79 5.99
C VAL A 114 3.92 -21.96 7.24
N ILE A 115 4.73 -20.94 7.53
CA ILE A 115 4.63 -20.12 8.75
C ILE A 115 3.68 -18.92 8.61
N GLY A 116 3.29 -18.55 7.40
CA GLY A 116 2.48 -17.34 7.15
C GLY A 116 1.09 -17.41 7.76
N SER A 117 0.51 -18.61 7.86
CA SER A 117 -0.85 -18.81 8.37
C SER A 117 -1.00 -20.08 9.21
N GLY A 118 -1.82 -20.00 10.27
CA GLY A 118 -2.08 -21.10 11.19
C GLY A 118 -2.55 -22.40 10.52
N PRO A 119 -3.49 -22.36 9.56
CA PRO A 119 -3.92 -23.54 8.80
C PRO A 119 -2.79 -24.26 8.06
N ASN A 120 -1.78 -23.54 7.55
CA ASN A 120 -0.65 -24.15 6.84
C ASN A 120 0.21 -24.96 7.83
N LEU A 121 0.43 -24.43 9.02
CA LEU A 121 1.19 -25.10 10.08
C LEU A 121 0.44 -26.32 10.62
N VAL A 122 -0.87 -26.19 10.83
CA VAL A 122 -1.74 -27.31 11.24
C VAL A 122 -1.75 -28.40 10.17
N PHE A 123 -1.90 -28.03 8.90
CA PHE A 123 -1.85 -28.98 7.78
C PHE A 123 -0.53 -29.73 7.75
N LYS A 124 0.60 -29.02 7.85
CA LYS A 124 1.92 -29.65 7.92
C LYS A 124 2.02 -30.62 9.10
N GLY A 125 1.57 -30.22 10.28
CA GLY A 125 1.58 -31.07 11.47
C GLY A 125 0.73 -32.34 11.30
N LEU A 126 -0.46 -32.21 10.70
CA LEU A 126 -1.35 -33.35 10.41
C LEU A 126 -0.74 -34.32 9.39
N VAL A 127 -0.07 -33.82 8.34
CA VAL A 127 0.59 -34.68 7.35
C VAL A 127 1.76 -35.42 7.98
N GLU A 128 2.56 -34.76 8.81
CA GLU A 128 3.67 -35.39 9.55
C GLU A 128 3.17 -36.45 10.55
N GLU A 129 1.98 -36.27 11.13
CA GLU A 129 1.36 -37.24 12.05
C GLU A 129 0.75 -38.45 11.31
N LEU A 130 0.03 -38.21 10.21
CA LEU A 130 -0.67 -39.25 9.46
C LEU A 130 0.26 -40.07 8.54
N TYR A 131 1.34 -39.45 8.04
CA TYR A 131 2.26 -40.06 7.08
C TYR A 131 3.73 -39.83 7.50
N PRO A 132 4.19 -40.47 8.59
CA PRO A 132 5.54 -40.26 9.13
C PRO A 132 6.67 -40.70 8.18
N GLU A 133 6.38 -41.55 7.19
CA GLU A 133 7.38 -42.00 6.19
C GLU A 133 7.48 -41.07 4.97
N SER A 134 6.53 -40.13 4.79
CA SER A 134 6.57 -39.20 3.66
C SER A 134 7.35 -37.93 4.03
N ASN A 135 8.61 -37.86 3.60
CA ASN A 135 9.47 -36.69 3.82
C ASN A 135 9.27 -35.56 2.78
N GLU A 136 8.14 -35.55 2.08
CA GLU A 136 7.89 -34.69 0.92
C GLU A 136 7.59 -33.23 1.27
N LEU A 137 7.07 -32.97 2.49
CA LEU A 137 6.57 -31.66 2.88
C LEU A 137 7.62 -30.81 3.64
N THR A 138 8.70 -30.46 2.95
CA THR A 138 9.73 -29.54 3.50
C THR A 138 9.32 -28.08 3.32
N PHE A 139 9.97 -27.17 4.08
CA PHE A 139 9.76 -25.72 3.93
C PHE A 139 10.05 -25.26 2.49
N ALA A 140 11.12 -25.77 1.88
CA ALA A 140 11.52 -25.42 0.51
C ALA A 140 10.51 -25.93 -0.53
N SER A 141 10.06 -27.20 -0.40
CA SER A 141 9.05 -27.80 -1.29
C SER A 141 7.73 -27.00 -1.23
N TRP A 142 7.26 -26.67 -0.03
CA TRP A 142 6.07 -25.86 0.17
C TRP A 142 6.18 -24.49 -0.51
N LEU A 143 7.32 -23.82 -0.30
CA LEU A 143 7.56 -22.48 -0.84
C LEU A 143 7.59 -22.50 -2.37
N ILE A 144 8.30 -23.44 -2.98
CA ILE A 144 8.41 -23.55 -4.44
C ILE A 144 7.03 -23.82 -5.07
N TYR A 145 6.20 -24.64 -4.42
CA TYR A 145 4.85 -24.94 -4.90
C TYR A 145 3.87 -23.78 -4.70
N ASN A 146 3.87 -23.15 -3.52
CA ASN A 146 2.85 -22.14 -3.17
C ASN A 146 3.24 -20.70 -3.56
N ALA A 147 4.52 -20.35 -3.62
CA ALA A 147 4.94 -18.99 -3.93
C ALA A 147 4.47 -18.49 -5.31
N PRO A 148 4.53 -19.28 -6.40
CA PRO A 148 3.98 -18.87 -7.69
C PRO A 148 2.46 -18.64 -7.63
N VAL A 149 1.74 -19.53 -6.94
CA VAL A 149 0.28 -19.43 -6.77
C VAL A 149 -0.08 -18.18 -5.99
N MET A 150 0.64 -17.88 -4.91
CA MET A 150 0.48 -16.66 -4.13
C MET A 150 0.62 -15.40 -4.99
N VAL A 151 1.69 -15.30 -5.80
CA VAL A 151 1.93 -14.15 -6.68
C VAL A 151 0.82 -13.99 -7.70
N ILE A 152 0.36 -15.10 -8.31
CA ILE A 152 -0.77 -15.09 -9.24
C ILE A 152 -2.04 -14.62 -8.54
N CYS A 153 -2.34 -15.11 -7.33
CA CYS A 153 -3.52 -14.70 -6.57
C CYS A 153 -3.51 -13.19 -6.24
N VAL A 154 -2.36 -12.64 -5.82
CA VAL A 154 -2.23 -11.20 -5.55
C VAL A 154 -2.39 -10.38 -6.82
N PHE A 155 -1.82 -10.84 -7.93
CA PHE A 155 -1.97 -10.17 -9.22
C PHE A 155 -3.42 -10.17 -9.72
N LEU A 156 -4.14 -11.30 -9.60
CA LEU A 156 -5.56 -11.39 -9.92
C LEU A 156 -6.42 -10.52 -9.01
N CYS A 157 -6.11 -10.49 -7.71
CA CYS A 157 -6.79 -9.61 -6.76
C CYS A 157 -6.58 -8.13 -7.12
N TRP A 158 -5.36 -7.75 -7.49
CA TRP A 158 -5.05 -6.41 -7.96
C TRP A 158 -5.88 -6.04 -9.19
N ILE A 159 -5.96 -6.93 -10.20
CA ILE A 159 -6.81 -6.71 -11.38
C ILE A 159 -8.29 -6.55 -11.00
N GLY A 160 -8.80 -7.42 -10.11
CA GLY A 160 -10.20 -7.35 -9.66
C GLY A 160 -10.52 -6.04 -8.94
N LEU A 161 -9.63 -5.59 -8.05
CA LEU A 161 -9.78 -4.32 -7.34
C LEU A 161 -9.63 -3.12 -8.27
N GLN A 162 -8.70 -3.19 -9.23
CA GLN A 162 -8.54 -2.16 -10.25
C GLN A 162 -9.82 -2.01 -11.06
N PHE A 163 -10.43 -3.11 -11.50
CA PHE A 163 -11.67 -3.10 -12.26
C PHE A 163 -12.87 -2.55 -11.45
N PHE A 164 -12.97 -2.91 -10.17
CA PHE A 164 -14.10 -2.52 -9.32
C PHE A 164 -14.04 -1.04 -8.88
N TYR A 165 -12.87 -0.54 -8.51
CA TYR A 165 -12.73 0.82 -7.97
C TYR A 165 -12.33 1.86 -9.02
N GLN A 166 -11.68 1.48 -10.12
CA GLN A 166 -11.16 2.41 -11.12
C GLN A 166 -11.35 1.86 -12.55
N PRO A 167 -12.54 2.03 -13.16
CA PRO A 167 -12.82 1.47 -14.48
C PRO A 167 -11.89 2.04 -15.58
N CYS A 168 -10.99 1.16 -16.02
CA CYS A 168 -10.21 1.04 -17.27
C CYS A 168 -9.33 2.19 -17.80
N CYS A 169 -9.42 3.43 -17.32
CA CYS A 169 -8.50 4.47 -17.78
C CYS A 169 -8.03 5.33 -16.61
N PRO A 170 -6.77 5.19 -16.13
CA PRO A 170 -6.20 6.22 -15.31
C PRO A 170 -6.14 7.48 -16.16
N LYS A 171 -6.91 8.51 -15.82
CA LYS A 171 -6.54 9.86 -16.22
C LYS A 171 -5.25 10.13 -15.47
N GLU A 172 -4.14 9.96 -16.16
CA GLU A 172 -2.80 10.19 -15.65
C GLU A 172 -2.62 11.70 -15.50
N ASP A 173 -3.20 12.25 -14.43
CA ASP A 173 -2.86 13.59 -14.00
C ASP A 173 -1.47 13.50 -13.38
N SER A 174 -0.46 13.91 -14.16
CA SER A 174 0.94 14.07 -13.74
C SER A 174 1.08 14.78 -12.38
N LYS A 175 0.11 15.65 -12.04
CA LYS A 175 0.03 16.34 -10.74
C LYS A 175 -0.28 15.40 -9.58
N THR A 176 -1.20 14.45 -9.73
CA THR A 176 -1.60 13.48 -8.70
C THR A 176 -0.49 12.45 -8.45
N GLU A 177 0.20 12.03 -9.50
CA GLU A 177 1.38 11.16 -9.40
C GLU A 177 2.53 11.86 -8.65
N SER A 178 2.78 13.13 -8.97
CA SER A 178 3.81 13.93 -8.31
C SER A 178 3.50 14.14 -6.82
N ALA A 179 2.24 14.35 -6.46
CA ALA A 179 1.79 14.44 -5.06
C ALA A 179 2.01 13.12 -4.31
N ALA A 180 1.65 11.98 -4.91
CA ALA A 180 1.88 10.66 -4.31
C ALA A 180 3.36 10.34 -4.13
N ARG A 181 4.19 10.66 -5.13
CA ARG A 181 5.64 10.47 -5.04
C ARG A 181 6.26 11.34 -3.97
N ASN A 182 5.85 12.61 -3.87
CA ASN A 182 6.35 13.52 -2.84
C ASN A 182 5.95 13.09 -1.43
N ALA A 183 4.71 12.60 -1.24
CA ALA A 183 4.27 12.05 0.03
C ALA A 183 5.15 10.87 0.48
N VAL A 184 5.43 9.92 -0.42
CA VAL A 184 6.30 8.76 -0.13
C VAL A 184 7.74 9.20 0.16
N LEU A 185 8.29 10.13 -0.62
CA LEU A 185 9.65 10.64 -0.40
C LEU A 185 9.78 11.37 0.93
N LYS A 186 8.76 12.13 1.34
CA LYS A 186 8.73 12.81 2.63
C LYS A 186 8.71 11.79 3.78
N SER A 187 7.84 10.79 3.70
CA SER A 187 7.83 9.70 4.69
C SER A 187 9.18 8.97 4.74
N TYR A 188 9.80 8.69 3.60
CA TYR A 188 11.13 8.06 3.54
C TYR A 188 12.23 8.94 4.17
N GLN A 189 12.19 10.26 3.97
CA GLN A 189 13.14 11.19 4.59
C GLN A 189 12.98 11.24 6.12
N GLU A 190 11.77 11.06 6.64
CA GLU A 190 11.48 11.03 8.08
C GLU A 190 12.01 9.77 8.79
N LEU A 191 12.23 8.66 8.07
CA LEU A 191 12.74 7.39 8.65
C LEU A 191 14.19 7.50 9.16
N GLY A 192 15.00 8.39 8.61
CA GLY A 192 16.42 8.53 8.98
C GLY A 192 17.31 7.38 8.49
N SER A 193 18.53 7.28 9.05
CA SER A 193 19.51 6.24 8.69
C SER A 193 19.25 4.92 9.41
N ILE A 194 19.47 3.79 8.73
CA ILE A 194 19.30 2.45 9.31
C ILE A 194 20.10 2.28 10.61
N THR A 195 19.44 1.81 11.66
CA THR A 195 20.09 1.62 12.96
C THR A 195 20.83 0.28 13.01
N PHE A 196 21.83 0.16 13.89
CA PHE A 196 22.54 -1.11 14.08
C PHE A 196 21.58 -2.26 14.43
N HIS A 197 20.56 -1.98 15.25
CA HIS A 197 19.58 -2.98 15.67
C HIS A 197 18.70 -3.46 14.50
N GLU A 198 18.25 -2.56 13.63
CA GLU A 198 17.49 -2.91 12.42
C GLU A 198 18.31 -3.80 11.48
N ALA A 199 19.58 -3.43 11.25
CA ALA A 199 20.49 -4.21 10.43
C ALA A 199 20.76 -5.60 11.04
N ALA A 200 20.94 -5.69 12.36
CA ALA A 200 21.15 -6.96 13.04
C ALA A 200 19.93 -7.89 12.95
N VAL A 201 18.71 -7.36 13.14
CA VAL A 201 17.48 -8.15 13.00
C VAL A 201 17.27 -8.60 11.55
N ALA A 202 17.53 -7.73 10.56
CA ALA A 202 17.47 -8.10 9.16
C ALA A 202 18.45 -9.22 8.80
N LEU A 203 19.69 -9.16 9.32
CA LEU A 203 20.68 -10.21 9.14
C LEU A 203 20.23 -11.54 9.76
N LEU A 204 19.75 -11.51 11.01
CA LEU A 204 19.24 -12.70 11.70
C LEU A 204 18.05 -13.31 10.97
N PHE A 205 17.13 -12.48 10.49
CA PHE A 205 15.99 -12.92 9.68
C PHE A 205 16.45 -13.63 8.40
N LEU A 206 17.37 -13.03 7.65
CA LEU A 206 17.92 -13.64 6.44
C LEU A 206 18.64 -14.97 6.74
N LEU A 207 19.41 -15.02 7.83
CA LEU A 207 20.05 -16.26 8.28
C LEU A 207 19.01 -17.34 8.58
N VAL A 208 17.94 -17.04 9.33
CA VAL A 208 16.87 -18.01 9.63
C VAL A 208 16.20 -18.52 8.37
N VAL A 209 15.88 -17.63 7.42
CA VAL A 209 15.27 -18.01 6.13
C VAL A 209 16.20 -18.94 5.34
N LEU A 210 17.50 -18.63 5.30
CA LEU A 210 18.50 -19.47 4.64
C LEU A 210 18.64 -20.83 5.34
N LEU A 211 18.66 -20.86 6.68
CA LEU A 211 18.70 -22.11 7.44
C LEU A 211 17.47 -22.98 7.19
N TRP A 212 16.27 -22.39 7.08
CA TRP A 212 15.06 -23.13 6.73
C TRP A 212 15.08 -23.69 5.32
N PHE A 213 15.60 -22.92 4.36
CA PHE A 213 15.74 -23.38 2.98
C PHE A 213 16.79 -24.51 2.87
N LEU A 214 17.91 -24.39 3.57
CA LEU A 214 19.01 -25.37 3.57
C LEU A 214 18.77 -26.56 4.52
N ARG A 215 17.65 -26.58 5.25
CA ARG A 215 17.37 -27.62 6.25
C ARG A 215 17.32 -29.00 5.62
N ASP A 216 16.51 -29.16 4.58
CA ASP A 216 16.36 -30.38 3.78
C ASP A 216 15.84 -30.02 2.38
N PRO A 217 16.72 -29.51 1.51
CA PRO A 217 16.32 -29.06 0.18
C PRO A 217 15.93 -30.18 -0.80
N GLN A 218 16.03 -31.45 -0.40
CA GLN A 218 15.76 -32.66 -1.20
C GLN A 218 16.64 -32.88 -2.45
N PHE A 219 17.37 -31.87 -2.94
CA PHE A 219 18.35 -32.00 -4.03
C PHE A 219 19.79 -32.25 -3.54
N VAL A 220 20.09 -31.92 -2.28
CA VAL A 220 21.33 -32.23 -1.56
C VAL A 220 20.99 -32.57 -0.12
N ASP A 221 21.84 -33.38 0.53
CA ASP A 221 21.73 -33.67 1.96
C ASP A 221 21.75 -32.35 2.74
N GLY A 222 20.64 -32.05 3.41
CA GLY A 222 20.50 -30.84 4.20
C GLY A 222 21.39 -30.87 5.43
N TRP A 223 21.59 -29.71 6.07
CA TRP A 223 22.41 -29.65 7.28
C TRP A 223 21.82 -30.47 8.45
N SER A 224 20.53 -30.81 8.38
CA SER A 224 19.85 -31.66 9.37
C SER A 224 20.47 -33.07 9.45
N THR A 225 20.92 -33.63 8.32
CA THR A 225 21.51 -34.97 8.24
C THR A 225 22.83 -35.05 9.02
N PHE A 226 23.64 -33.98 8.98
CA PHE A 226 24.90 -33.88 9.74
C PHE A 226 24.69 -33.89 11.25
N MET A 227 23.57 -33.35 11.74
CA MET A 227 23.22 -33.40 13.17
C MET A 227 22.56 -34.73 13.59
N THR A 228 22.01 -35.48 12.64
CA THR A 228 21.31 -36.75 12.90
C THR A 228 22.26 -37.96 12.87
N ASN A 229 23.34 -37.90 12.08
CA ASN A 229 24.39 -38.93 11.99
C ASN A 229 25.35 -38.97 13.21
N GLY A 230 25.07 -38.18 14.26
CA GLY A 230 25.84 -38.16 15.52
C GLY A 230 25.31 -39.08 16.62
N LYS A 231 24.41 -40.03 16.29
CA LYS A 231 23.91 -41.07 17.19
C LYS A 231 24.16 -42.46 16.63
#